data_AF-A0A9D1IJF3-F1
#
_entry.id   AF-A0A9D1IJF3-F1
#
_cell.length_a   1.000
_cell.length_b   1.000
_cell.length_c   1.000
_cell.angle_alpha   90.00
_cell.angle_beta   90.00
_cell.angle_gamma   90.00
#
_symmetry.space_group_name_H-M   'P 1'
#
loop_
_entity.id
_entity.type
_entity.pdbx_description
1 polymer ?
#
loop_
_entity_poly.entity_id
_entity_poly.type
_entity_poly.pdbx_seq_one_letter_code
_entity_poly.pdbx_strand_id
1 'polypeptide(L)'
;MGMFSKIKKRFGRINFLLVFIVGFLVYITFISDYNYFRVVAYDKEIKELKAEIKACRDSAQSYQTKLARLDSDPETLERIVREEYNMKRENEDLYIVKE
;
A
#
# COMPACT_ATOMS: atom_id res chain seq x y z
N MET A 1 18.29 33.30 60.82
CA MET A 1 18.18 33.87 59.45
C MET A 1 18.41 32.79 58.36
N GLY A 2 17.73 31.62 58.42
CA GLY A 2 18.18 30.45 57.64
C GLY A 2 17.10 29.53 57.02
N MET A 3 15.81 29.82 57.19
CA MET A 3 14.73 28.96 56.67
C MET A 3 14.08 29.54 55.40
N PHE A 4 13.85 30.85 55.34
CA PHE A 4 13.24 31.53 54.19
C PHE A 4 14.12 31.54 52.93
N SER A 5 15.45 31.60 53.07
CA SER A 5 16.36 31.51 51.92
C SER A 5 16.39 30.11 51.30
N LYS A 6 16.22 29.05 52.12
CA LYS A 6 16.12 27.67 51.63
C LYS A 6 14.81 27.43 50.87
N ILE A 7 13.70 28.02 51.33
CA ILE A 7 12.41 27.95 50.65
C ILE A 7 12.47 28.69 49.31
N LYS A 8 12.98 29.92 49.28
CA LYS A 8 13.15 30.70 48.02
C LYS A 8 14.07 29.99 47.01
N LYS A 9 15.14 29.34 47.50
CA LYS A 9 16.09 28.55 46.68
C LYS A 9 15.57 27.16 46.26
N ARG A 10 14.59 26.59 46.97
CA ARG A 10 13.84 25.40 46.52
C ARG A 10 12.77 25.79 45.50
N PHE A 11 12.06 26.91 45.71
CA PHE A 11 11.05 27.43 44.80
C PHE A 11 11.65 27.82 43.44
N GLY A 12 12.82 28.48 43.43
CA GLY A 12 13.56 28.75 42.19
C GLY A 12 14.05 27.50 41.46
N ARG A 13 14.40 26.42 42.19
CA ARG A 13 14.77 25.13 41.60
C ARG A 13 13.57 24.38 41.02
N ILE A 14 12.40 24.45 41.67
CA ILE A 14 11.16 23.85 41.17
C ILE A 14 10.70 24.54 39.87
N ASN A 15 10.81 25.87 39.79
CA ASN A 15 10.53 26.59 38.55
C ASN A 15 11.52 26.22 37.42
N PHE A 16 12.81 26.08 37.73
CA PHE A 16 13.79 25.65 36.72
C PHE A 16 13.53 24.22 36.23
N LEU A 17 13.19 23.30 37.14
CA LEU A 17 12.79 21.94 36.79
C LEU A 17 11.51 21.91 35.93
N LEU A 18 10.51 22.73 36.26
CA LEU A 18 9.29 22.85 35.45
C LEU A 18 9.57 23.41 34.06
N VAL A 19 10.39 24.46 33.95
CA VAL A 19 10.80 25.02 32.65
C VAL A 19 11.60 24.00 31.85
N PHE A 20 12.46 23.20 32.50
CA PHE A 20 13.20 22.14 31.84
C PHE A 20 12.29 21.01 31.36
N ILE A 21 11.31 20.58 32.16
CA ILE A 21 10.32 19.55 31.77
C ILE A 21 9.45 20.03 30.61
N VAL A 22 8.97 21.27 30.67
CA VAL A 22 8.16 21.86 29.59
C VAL A 22 9.00 22.03 28.32
N GLY A 23 10.23 22.53 28.43
CA GLY A 23 11.17 22.64 27.32
C GLY A 23 11.52 21.28 26.71
N PHE A 24 11.69 20.24 27.54
CA PHE A 24 11.94 18.87 27.10
C PHE A 24 10.72 18.24 26.42
N LEU A 25 9.51 18.50 26.91
CA LEU A 25 8.27 18.10 26.26
C LEU A 25 8.12 18.77 24.88
N VAL A 26 8.36 20.08 24.79
CA VAL A 26 8.35 20.82 23.52
C VAL A 26 9.44 20.32 22.58
N TYR A 27 10.63 20.00 23.11
CA TYR A 27 11.71 19.39 22.33
C TYR A 27 11.30 18.03 21.79
N ILE A 28 10.65 17.17 22.59
CA ILE A 28 10.18 15.87 22.11
C ILE A 28 9.08 16.04 21.05
N THR A 29 8.17 16.99 21.20
CA THR A 29 7.05 17.17 20.26
C THR A 29 7.44 17.88 18.97
N PHE A 30 8.40 18.81 18.99
CA PHE A 30 8.80 19.60 17.82
C PHE A 30 10.15 19.22 17.21
N ILE A 31 11.15 18.83 18.02
CA ILE A 31 12.52 18.62 17.57
C ILE A 31 12.88 17.15 17.49
N SER A 32 12.37 16.31 18.40
CA SER A 32 12.66 14.90 18.35
C SER A 32 11.92 14.25 17.18
N ASP A 33 12.62 13.39 16.47
CA ASP A 33 12.18 12.65 15.30
C ASP A 33 11.01 11.67 15.56
N TYR A 34 10.13 11.91 16.55
CA TYR A 34 8.82 11.27 16.63
C TYR A 34 7.96 11.76 15.48
N ASN A 35 8.28 11.18 14.34
CA ASN A 35 7.86 11.61 13.04
C ASN A 35 6.42 11.13 12.82
N TYR A 36 5.47 11.82 13.44
CA TYR A 36 4.03 11.63 13.19
C TYR A 36 3.73 11.67 11.69
N PHE A 37 4.44 12.53 10.97
CA PHE A 37 4.38 12.61 9.51
C PHE A 37 4.84 11.33 8.81
N ARG A 38 5.88 10.63 9.29
CA ARG A 38 6.28 9.33 8.73
C ARG A 38 5.25 8.25 8.97
N VAL A 39 4.60 8.21 10.14
CA VAL A 39 3.55 7.21 10.40
C VAL A 39 2.40 7.37 9.39
N VAL A 40 1.97 8.61 9.15
CA VAL A 40 0.92 8.89 8.14
C VAL A 40 1.40 8.58 6.71
N ALA A 41 2.66 8.89 6.39
CA ALA A 41 3.23 8.57 5.09
C ALA A 41 3.31 7.05 4.86
N TYR A 42 3.78 6.29 5.85
CA TYR A 42 3.83 4.83 5.80
C TYR A 42 2.43 4.21 5.73
N ASP A 43 1.44 4.74 6.45
CA ASP A 43 0.06 4.26 6.34
C ASP A 43 -0.51 4.44 4.92
N LYS A 44 -0.17 5.57 4.27
CA LYS A 44 -0.55 5.81 2.88
C LYS A 44 0.13 4.81 1.94
N GLU A 45 1.44 4.63 2.09
CA GLU A 45 2.23 3.69 1.27
C GLU A 45 1.76 2.23 1.45
N ILE A 46 1.50 1.81 2.69
CA ILE A 46 0.93 0.49 3.00
C ILE A 46 -0.44 0.31 2.34
N LYS A 47 -1.29 1.35 2.35
CA LYS A 47 -2.61 1.29 1.73
C LYS A 47 -2.51 1.17 0.20
N GLU A 48 -1.62 1.92 -0.43
CA GLU A 48 -1.38 1.85 -1.88
C GLU A 48 -0.85 0.46 -2.29
N LEU A 49 0.17 -0.05 -1.60
CA LEU A 49 0.72 -1.40 -1.85
C LEU A 49 -0.34 -2.50 -1.67
N LYS A 50 -1.18 -2.40 -0.64
CA LYS A 50 -2.29 -3.35 -0.43
C LYS A 50 -3.33 -3.28 -1.55
N ALA A 51 -3.63 -2.08 -2.06
CA ALA A 51 -4.55 -1.91 -3.18
C ALA A 51 -3.99 -2.52 -4.46
N GLU A 52 -2.70 -2.37 -4.72
CA GLU A 52 -2.02 -2.97 -5.87
C GLU A 52 -2.01 -4.50 -5.79
N ILE A 53 -1.66 -5.07 -4.64
CA ILE A 53 -1.74 -6.53 -4.40
C ILE A 53 -3.16 -7.05 -4.65
N LYS A 54 -4.17 -6.32 -4.18
CA LYS A 54 -5.57 -6.69 -4.39
C LYS A 54 -5.93 -6.67 -5.87
N ALA A 55 -5.61 -5.59 -6.57
CA ALA A 55 -5.89 -5.47 -8.01
C ALA A 55 -5.21 -6.58 -8.83
N CYS A 56 -3.96 -6.93 -8.49
CA CYS A 56 -3.24 -8.02 -9.13
C CYS A 56 -3.91 -9.38 -8.87
N ARG A 57 -4.30 -9.66 -7.63
CA ARG A 57 -5.01 -10.91 -7.27
C ARG A 57 -6.37 -11.02 -7.95
N ASP A 58 -7.15 -9.94 -7.96
CA ASP A 58 -8.46 -9.89 -8.61
C ASP A 58 -8.30 -10.16 -10.13
N SER A 59 -7.29 -9.55 -10.76
CA SER A 59 -6.96 -9.80 -12.17
C SER A 59 -6.54 -11.25 -12.40
N ALA A 60 -5.65 -11.80 -11.57
CA ALA A 60 -5.20 -13.20 -11.68
C ALA A 60 -6.37 -14.18 -11.55
N GLN A 61 -7.29 -13.96 -10.61
CA GLN A 61 -8.49 -14.79 -10.45
C GLN A 61 -9.41 -14.68 -11.68
N SER A 62 -9.57 -13.48 -12.25
CA SER A 62 -10.31 -13.29 -13.49
C SER A 62 -9.70 -14.08 -14.65
N TYR A 63 -8.37 -14.02 -14.82
CA TYR A 63 -7.66 -14.78 -15.84
C TYR A 63 -7.75 -16.29 -15.62
N GLN A 64 -7.62 -16.77 -14.38
CA GLN A 64 -7.81 -18.19 -14.07
C GLN A 64 -9.24 -18.66 -14.40
N THR A 65 -10.24 -17.84 -14.13
CA THR A 65 -11.63 -18.16 -14.47
C THR A 65 -11.84 -18.19 -15.98
N LYS A 66 -11.21 -17.27 -16.72
CA LYS A 66 -11.23 -17.29 -18.19
C LYS A 66 -10.53 -18.54 -18.73
N LEU A 67 -9.33 -18.83 -18.25
CA LEU A 67 -8.58 -20.04 -18.63
C LEU A 67 -9.38 -21.31 -18.36
N ALA A 68 -10.01 -21.44 -17.18
CA ALA A 68 -10.86 -22.58 -16.87
C ALA A 68 -12.05 -22.72 -17.84
N ARG A 69 -12.61 -21.61 -18.33
CA ARG A 69 -13.67 -21.63 -19.35
C ARG A 69 -13.14 -22.02 -20.74
N LEU A 70 -11.94 -21.56 -21.10
CA LEU A 70 -11.28 -22.00 -22.33
C LEU A 70 -10.94 -23.50 -22.29
N ASP A 71 -10.52 -24.01 -21.14
CA ASP A 71 -10.12 -25.41 -20.95
C ASP A 71 -11.33 -26.36 -20.85
N SER A 72 -12.48 -25.86 -20.39
CA SER A 72 -13.67 -26.66 -20.17
C SER A 72 -14.38 -27.14 -21.44
N ASP A 73 -14.11 -26.54 -22.61
CA ASP A 73 -14.75 -26.95 -23.86
C ASP A 73 -13.83 -26.71 -25.09
N PRO A 74 -13.00 -27.71 -25.44
CA PRO A 74 -12.08 -27.65 -26.58
C PRO A 74 -12.78 -27.36 -27.91
N GLU A 75 -14.03 -27.81 -28.07
CA GLU A 75 -14.80 -27.65 -29.31
C GLU A 75 -15.28 -26.19 -29.47
N THR A 76 -15.77 -25.59 -28.39
CA THR A 76 -16.13 -24.16 -28.39
C THR A 76 -14.91 -23.26 -28.56
N LEU A 77 -13.76 -23.63 -27.98
CA LEU A 77 -12.52 -22.89 -28.16
C LEU A 77 -12.03 -22.93 -29.61
N GLU A 78 -12.03 -24.12 -30.24
CA GLU A 78 -11.64 -24.27 -31.65
C GLU A 78 -12.54 -23.44 -32.57
N ARG A 79 -13.84 -23.37 -32.27
CA ARG A 79 -14.79 -22.54 -33.01
C ARG A 79 -14.48 -21.04 -32.92
N ILE A 80 -14.27 -20.51 -31.71
CA ILE A 80 -13.91 -19.08 -31.51
C ILE A 80 -12.61 -18.73 -32.23
N VAL A 81 -11.61 -19.60 -32.13
CA VAL A 81 -10.29 -19.40 -32.74
C VAL A 81 -10.35 -19.43 -34.27
N ARG A 82 -11.19 -20.29 -34.86
CA ARG A 82 -11.43 -20.34 -36.31
C ARG A 82 -12.25 -19.14 -36.81
N GLU A 83 -13.29 -18.71 -36.09
CA GLU A 83 -14.20 -17.64 -36.51
C GLU A 83 -13.59 -16.24 -36.34
N GLU A 84 -13.01 -15.93 -35.18
CA GLU A 84 -12.54 -14.56 -34.86
C GLU A 84 -11.08 -14.33 -35.30
N TYR A 85 -10.24 -15.36 -35.18
CA TYR A 85 -8.79 -15.23 -35.37
C TYR A 85 -8.28 -15.93 -36.64
N ASN A 86 -9.14 -16.63 -37.38
CA ASN A 86 -8.79 -17.40 -38.59
C ASN A 86 -7.53 -18.26 -38.38
N MET A 87 -7.35 -18.87 -37.20
CA MET A 87 -6.20 -19.74 -36.99
C MET A 87 -6.42 -21.09 -37.70
N LYS A 88 -5.36 -21.58 -38.34
CA LYS A 88 -5.29 -22.91 -38.97
C LYS A 88 -4.38 -23.85 -38.19
N ARG A 89 -4.62 -25.15 -38.31
CA ARG A 89 -3.63 -26.17 -37.93
C ARG A 89 -2.48 -26.15 -38.95
N GLU A 90 -1.28 -26.61 -38.55
CA GLU A 90 -0.11 -26.61 -39.45
C GLU A 90 -0.32 -27.44 -40.73
N ASN A 91 -1.23 -28.41 -40.68
CA ASN A 91 -1.60 -29.31 -41.77
C ASN A 91 -2.89 -28.90 -42.52
N GLU A 92 -3.38 -27.68 -42.34
CA GLU A 92 -4.64 -27.21 -42.95
C GLU A 92 -4.39 -25.92 -43.77
N ASP A 93 -4.99 -25.84 -44.96
CA ASP A 93 -4.93 -24.66 -45.84
C ASP A 93 -6.22 -23.84 -45.73
N LEU A 94 -6.09 -22.59 -45.28
CA LEU A 94 -7.19 -21.62 -45.13
C LEU A 94 -7.36 -20.82 -46.42
N TYR A 95 -8.57 -20.86 -46.99
CA TYR A 95 -8.95 -20.06 -48.16
C TYR A 95 -9.95 -18.99 -47.72
N ILE A 96 -9.55 -17.71 -47.83
CA ILE A 96 -10.45 -16.57 -47.61
C ILE A 96 -10.96 -16.13 -48.98
N VAL A 97 -12.21 -16.46 -49.28
CA VAL A 97 -12.88 -16.02 -50.52
C VAL A 97 -13.45 -14.63 -50.26
N LYS A 98 -12.95 -13.63 -50.99
CA LYS A 98 -13.56 -12.30 -51.04
C LYS A 98 -14.43 -12.24 -52.30
N GLU A 99 -15.67 -11.79 -52.15
CA GLU A 99 -16.53 -11.44 -53.29
C GLU A 99 -15.91 -10.35 -54.16
#